data_AF-A0A6G8G003-F1
#
_entry.id   AF-A0A6G8G003-F1
#
_cell.length_a   1.000
_cell.length_b   1.000
_cell.length_c   1.000
_cell.angle_alpha   90.00
_cell.angle_beta   90.00
_cell.angle_gamma   90.00
#
_symmetry.space_group_name_H-M   'P 1'
#
loop_
_entity.id
_entity.type
_entity.pdbx_description
1 polymer ?
#
loop_
_entity_poly.entity_id
_entity_poly.type
_entity_poly.pdbx_seq_one_letter_code
_entity_poly.pdbx_strand_id
1 'polypeptide(L)'
;MRHGTPLEWSELLGVGPDDLPAATGRLVQGAEVLDDTAVRLRTILHDSPDRGLDEALMHLEHRAREVVELMRDLHHQALQELA
;
A
#
# COMPACT_ATOMS: atom_id res chain seq x y z
N MET A 1 5.96 10.45 10.34
CA MET A 1 7.05 10.00 9.44
C MET A 1 7.40 11.16 8.51
N ARG A 2 8.67 11.38 8.15
CA ARG A 2 9.02 12.38 7.13
C ARG A 2 8.61 11.82 5.77
N HIS A 3 7.96 12.63 4.93
CA HIS A 3 7.71 12.27 3.53
C HIS A 3 9.04 12.32 2.77
N GLY A 4 9.41 11.22 2.11
CA GLY A 4 10.60 11.18 1.23
C GLY A 4 10.38 12.07 0.01
N THR A 5 11.45 12.72 -0.46
CA THR A 5 11.45 13.50 -1.71
C THR A 5 11.34 12.58 -2.92
N PRO A 6 10.85 13.05 -4.09
CA PRO A 6 10.77 12.19 -5.27
C PRO A 6 12.12 11.67 -5.73
N LEU A 7 13.21 12.43 -5.51
CA LEU A 7 14.56 11.95 -5.80
C LEU A 7 14.89 10.73 -4.93
N GLU A 8 14.70 10.83 -3.61
CA GLU A 8 14.89 9.72 -2.67
C GLU A 8 14.03 8.49 -3.07
N TRP A 9 12.80 8.71 -3.54
CA TRP A 9 11.93 7.63 -4.02
C TRP A 9 12.37 7.04 -5.36
N SER A 10 12.79 7.87 -6.32
CA SER A 10 13.29 7.42 -7.62
C SER A 10 14.55 6.58 -7.47
N GLU A 11 15.47 6.98 -6.57
CA GLU A 11 16.67 6.24 -6.21
C GLU A 11 16.31 4.91 -5.54
N LEU A 12 15.40 4.92 -4.57
CA LEU A 12 14.94 3.72 -3.88
C LEU A 12 14.31 2.70 -4.85
N LEU A 13 13.51 3.19 -5.79
CA LEU A 13 12.81 2.35 -6.78
C LEU A 13 13.69 1.98 -7.97
N GLY A 14 14.90 2.55 -8.07
CA GLY A 14 15.81 2.32 -9.19
C GLY A 14 15.26 2.78 -10.53
N VAL A 15 14.46 3.85 -10.55
CA VAL A 15 13.83 4.42 -11.75
C VAL A 15 14.25 5.86 -11.97
N GLY A 16 14.16 6.33 -13.22
CA GLY A 16 14.34 7.76 -13.51
C GLY A 16 13.20 8.61 -12.93
N PRO A 17 13.39 9.92 -12.72
CA PRO A 17 12.33 10.81 -12.23
C PRO A 17 11.06 10.76 -13.09
N ASP A 18 11.20 10.69 -14.42
CA ASP A 18 10.08 10.63 -15.37
C ASP A 18 9.28 9.30 -15.26
N ASP A 19 9.92 8.23 -14.78
CA ASP A 19 9.30 6.91 -14.61
C ASP A 19 8.66 6.73 -13.22
N LEU A 20 8.86 7.67 -12.30
CA LEU A 20 8.39 7.59 -10.92
C LEU A 20 6.86 7.45 -10.81
N PRO A 21 6.01 8.16 -11.60
CA PRO A 21 4.56 7.95 -11.57
C PRO A 21 4.16 6.53 -11.97
N ALA A 22 4.81 5.96 -12.99
CA ALA A 22 4.52 4.61 -13.45
C ALA A 22 4.94 3.58 -12.40
N ALA A 23 6.10 3.79 -11.74
CA ALA A 23 6.59 2.93 -10.68
C ALA A 23 5.68 2.97 -9.44
N THR A 24 5.34 4.16 -8.96
CA THR A 24 4.44 4.34 -7.80
C THR A 24 3.02 3.85 -8.08
N GLY A 25 2.52 4.02 -9.31
CA GLY A 25 1.22 3.46 -9.72
C GLY A 25 1.19 1.92 -9.63
N ARG A 26 2.27 1.23 -9.98
CA ARG A 26 2.39 -0.22 -9.78
C ARG A 26 2.40 -0.62 -8.30
N LEU A 27 3.02 0.19 -7.44
CA LEU A 27 3.01 -0.05 -5.99
C LEU A 27 1.59 0.11 -5.40
N VAL A 28 0.84 1.12 -5.84
CA VAL A 28 -0.57 1.29 -5.46
C VAL A 28 -1.38 0.05 -5.83
N GLN A 29 -1.26 -0.43 -7.08
CA GLN A 29 -1.94 -1.65 -7.52
C GLN A 29 -1.55 -2.86 -6.66
N GLY A 30 -0.27 -3.02 -6.34
CA GLY A 30 0.20 -4.10 -5.46
C GLY A 30 -0.38 -4.02 -4.04
N ALA A 31 -0.49 -2.81 -3.48
CA ALA A 31 -1.08 -2.58 -2.17
C ALA A 31 -2.60 -2.86 -2.17
N GLU A 32 -3.31 -2.49 -3.24
CA GLU A 32 -4.75 -2.77 -3.38
C GLU A 32 -5.02 -4.27 -3.44
N VAL A 33 -4.19 -5.04 -4.15
CA VAL A 33 -4.27 -6.52 -4.17
C VAL A 33 -4.05 -7.11 -2.76
N LEU A 34 -3.15 -6.53 -1.98
CA LEU A 34 -2.92 -6.96 -0.59
C LEU A 34 -4.13 -6.67 0.31
N ASP A 35 -4.71 -5.47 0.22
CA ASP A 35 -5.94 -5.09 0.95
C ASP A 35 -7.10 -6.02 0.60
N ASP A 36 -7.35 -6.24 -0.69
CA ASP A 36 -8.38 -7.15 -1.17
C ASP A 36 -8.18 -8.58 -0.66
N THR A 37 -6.93 -9.05 -0.62
CA THR A 37 -6.60 -10.38 -0.10
C THR A 37 -6.84 -10.47 1.41
N ALA A 38 -6.47 -9.43 2.18
CA ALA A 38 -6.71 -9.37 3.61
C ALA A 38 -8.22 -9.38 3.93
N VAL A 39 -9.01 -8.57 3.21
CA VAL A 39 -10.48 -8.54 3.33
C VAL A 39 -11.09 -9.90 3.01
N ARG A 40 -10.63 -10.58 1.95
CA ARG A 40 -11.10 -11.93 1.60
C ARG A 40 -10.78 -12.95 2.69
N LEU A 41 -9.56 -12.92 3.25
CA LEU A 41 -9.18 -13.83 4.33
C LEU A 41 -10.06 -13.63 5.56
N ARG A 42 -10.28 -12.38 5.99
CA ARG A 42 -11.19 -12.08 7.09
C ARG A 42 -12.63 -12.53 6.80
N THR A 43 -13.11 -12.35 5.57
CA THR A 43 -14.46 -12.76 5.17
C THR A 43 -14.63 -14.28 5.24
N ILE A 44 -13.63 -15.04 4.78
CA ILE A 44 -13.66 -16.52 4.80
C ILE A 44 -13.58 -17.07 6.22
N LEU A 45 -12.80 -16.40 7.08
CA LEU A 45 -12.51 -16.85 8.44
C LEU A 45 -13.29 -16.07 9.50
N HIS A 46 -14.35 -15.38 9.08
CA HIS A 46 -15.23 -14.64 9.97
C HIS A 46 -15.88 -15.60 10.96
N ASP A 47 -15.93 -15.22 12.23
CA ASP A 47 -16.38 -16.07 13.34
C ASP A 47 -15.58 -17.37 13.51
N SER A 48 -14.29 -17.35 13.13
CA SER A 48 -13.35 -18.42 13.45
C SER A 48 -13.42 -18.77 14.95
N PRO A 49 -13.47 -20.08 15.31
CA PRO A 49 -13.45 -20.48 16.72
C PRO A 49 -12.12 -20.13 17.40
N ASP A 50 -11.08 -19.90 16.61
CA ASP A 50 -9.81 -19.33 17.07
C ASP A 50 -9.89 -17.80 17.04
N ARG A 51 -10.01 -17.21 18.23
CA ARG A 51 -10.05 -15.75 18.43
C ARG A 51 -8.72 -15.07 18.08
N GLY A 52 -7.60 -15.74 18.29
CA GLY A 52 -6.29 -15.17 17.96
C GLY A 52 -6.12 -15.00 16.45
N LEU A 53 -6.68 -15.92 15.68
CA LEU A 53 -6.73 -15.82 14.22
C LEU A 53 -7.63 -14.66 13.75
N ASP A 54 -8.83 -14.52 14.32
CA ASP A 54 -9.75 -13.41 13.96
C ASP A 54 -9.13 -12.03 14.27
N GLU A 55 -8.52 -11.87 15.45
CA GLU A 55 -7.79 -10.65 15.83
C GLU A 55 -6.61 -10.36 14.88
N ALA A 56 -5.82 -11.38 14.54
CA ALA A 56 -4.69 -11.24 13.62
C ALA A 56 -5.14 -10.80 12.21
N LEU A 57 -6.25 -11.35 11.72
CA LEU A 57 -6.83 -10.98 10.43
C LEU A 57 -7.40 -9.56 10.43
N MET A 58 -8.03 -9.14 11.53
CA MET A 58 -8.51 -7.77 11.70
C MET A 58 -7.34 -6.76 11.68
N HIS A 59 -6.24 -7.08 12.37
CA HIS A 59 -5.03 -6.27 12.33
C HIS A 59 -4.39 -6.25 10.94
N LEU A 60 -4.35 -7.39 10.25
CA LEU A 60 -3.81 -7.47 8.89
C LEU A 60 -4.61 -6.58 7.92
N GLU A 61 -5.94 -6.65 7.94
CA GLU A 61 -6.81 -5.79 7.11
C GLU A 61 -6.55 -4.32 7.40
N HIS A 62 -6.53 -3.93 8.68
CA HIS A 62 -6.30 -2.54 9.06
C HIS A 62 -4.95 -2.02 8.55
N ARG A 63 -3.88 -2.80 8.73
CA ARG A 63 -2.54 -2.43 8.24
C ARG A 63 -2.46 -2.41 6.71
N ALA A 64 -3.12 -3.33 6.03
CA ALA A 64 -3.15 -3.34 4.57
C ALA A 64 -3.82 -2.07 4.03
N ARG A 65 -4.93 -1.65 4.62
CA ARG A 65 -5.61 -0.40 4.28
C ARG A 65 -4.74 0.84 4.53
N GLU A 66 -4.06 0.93 5.68
CA GLU A 66 -3.10 2.01 5.93
C GLU A 66 -1.98 2.07 4.88
N VAL A 67 -1.47 0.91 4.45
CA VAL A 67 -0.45 0.83 3.39
C VAL A 67 -1.00 1.33 2.06
N VAL A 68 -2.24 1.00 1.69
CA VAL A 68 -2.88 1.53 0.47
C VAL A 68 -2.96 3.06 0.51
N GLU A 69 -3.38 3.64 1.63
CA GLU A 69 -3.46 5.09 1.79
C GLU A 69 -2.09 5.75 1.63
N LEU A 70 -1.06 5.22 2.32
CA LEU A 70 0.31 5.73 2.20
C LEU A 70 0.88 5.62 0.78
N MET A 71 0.56 4.53 0.06
CA MET A 71 1.00 4.35 -1.34
C MET A 71 0.26 5.31 -2.28
N ARG A 72 -1.03 5.57 -2.05
CA ARG A 72 -1.80 6.56 -2.82
C ARG A 72 -1.28 7.97 -2.61
N ASP A 73 -0.95 8.33 -1.37
CA ASP A 73 -0.35 9.62 -1.05
C ASP A 73 1.00 9.79 -1.77
N LEU A 74 1.86 8.76 -1.73
CA LEU A 74 3.13 8.74 -2.47
C LEU A 74 2.90 8.92 -3.98
N HIS A 75 1.95 8.20 -4.57
CA HIS A 75 1.64 8.31 -5.99
C HIS A 75 1.12 9.70 -6.35
N HIS A 76 0.27 10.30 -5.50
CA HIS A 76 -0.23 11.65 -5.71
C HIS A 76 0.90 12.69 -5.66
N GLN A 77 1.83 12.56 -4.72
CA GLN A 77 3.02 13.41 -4.64
C GLN A 77 3.88 13.28 -5.89
N ALA A 78 4.12 12.04 -6.36
CA ALA A 78 4.88 11.79 -7.59
C ALA A 78 4.23 12.43 -8.83
N LEU A 79 2.90 12.47 -8.90
CA LEU A 79 2.18 13.13 -9.99
C LEU A 79 2.26 14.67 -9.92
N GLN A 80 2.18 15.25 -8.72
CA GLN A 80 2.20 16.69 -8.53
C GLN A 80 3.56 17.32 -8.87
N GLU A 81 4.66 16.61 -8.63
CA GLU A 81 6.02 17.16 -8.87
C GLU A 81 6.48 17.08 -10.33
N LEU A 82 5.71 16.40 -11.20
CA LEU A 82 5.97 16.33 -12.65
C LEU A 82 4.97 17.18 -13.47
N ALA A 83 4.05 17.90 -12.81
CA ALA A 83 3.09 18.82 -13.43
C ALA A 83 3.64 20.26 -13.46
#